data_AF-A0A534E0N4-F1
#
_entry.id   AF-A0A534E0N4-F1
#
_cell.length_a   1.000
_cell.length_b   1.000
_cell.length_c   1.000
_cell.angle_alpha   90.00
_cell.angle_beta   90.00
_cell.angle_gamma   90.00
#
_symmetry.space_group_name_H-M   'P 1'
#
loop_
_entity.id
_entity.type
_entity.pdbx_description
1 polymer ?
#
loop_
_entity_poly.entity_id
_entity_poly.type
_entity_poly.pdbx_seq_one_letter_code
_entity_poly.pdbx_strand_id
1 'polypeptide(L)'
;MKALFGELSAVASHRGWPRAPVNAGTWRGIGEALREGKLDLLGEWGDAAAVHCALFEPATRKLQIATHEAGSGAAPSLAVFHPPALRLERAIADLFAIEMVGLPDRRPWLDHGRWPDPAPLAQQRAAATPAATGATPPARAIERPPYRFLPAEGPGLHQIPVGPVHAGIIEPGHFRFTASGETVVRLEERLGYTHKGIERLMAGQDLEPASRIAARLSGDSTVACSWAFVQAVEGALDFRPPPRAVWLRGVMAELERIANHLGDIGAI
;
A
#
# COMPACT_ATOMS: atom_id res chain seq x y z
N MET A 1 3.10 16.49 -15.10
CA MET A 1 3.94 16.90 -13.95
C MET A 1 4.27 18.39 -13.94
N LYS A 2 4.86 19.00 -14.99
CA LYS A 2 5.26 20.43 -14.95
C LYS A 2 4.12 21.39 -14.55
N ALA A 3 2.90 21.18 -15.06
CA ALA A 3 1.75 22.01 -14.71
C ALA A 3 1.25 21.82 -13.26
N LEU A 4 1.48 20.64 -12.66
CA LEU A 4 1.03 20.31 -11.30
C LEU A 4 2.07 20.68 -10.24
N PHE A 5 3.37 20.57 -10.57
CA PHE A 5 4.46 20.66 -9.60
C PHE A 5 5.47 21.78 -9.89
N GLY A 6 5.33 22.52 -11.01
CA GLY A 6 6.37 23.41 -11.53
C GLY A 6 6.80 24.55 -10.60
N GLU A 7 5.95 24.96 -9.67
CA GLU A 7 6.23 26.03 -8.70
C GLU A 7 6.42 25.49 -7.27
N LEU A 8 6.29 24.17 -7.07
CA LEU A 8 6.35 23.57 -5.74
C LEU A 8 7.80 23.28 -5.35
N SER A 9 8.15 23.68 -4.13
CA SER A 9 9.43 23.33 -3.53
C SER A 9 9.36 21.94 -2.92
N ALA A 10 10.29 21.08 -3.31
CA ALA A 10 10.40 19.76 -2.71
C ALA A 10 10.97 19.85 -1.28
N VAL A 11 10.65 18.87 -0.44
CA VAL A 11 11.14 18.82 0.95
C VAL A 11 12.65 18.55 0.94
N ALA A 12 13.44 19.57 1.28
CA ALA A 12 14.90 19.56 1.14
C ALA A 12 15.63 18.48 1.94
N SER A 13 15.04 18.00 3.04
CA SER A 13 15.62 16.94 3.88
C SER A 13 15.44 15.53 3.30
N HIS A 14 14.59 15.34 2.29
CA HIS A 14 14.34 14.03 1.68
C HIS A 14 15.28 13.81 0.48
N ARG A 15 16.20 12.86 0.63
CA ARG A 15 17.18 12.50 -0.40
C ARG A 15 16.71 11.33 -1.25
N GLY A 16 17.31 11.18 -2.44
CA GLY A 16 16.98 10.14 -3.41
C GLY A 16 15.71 10.44 -4.22
N TRP A 17 14.57 10.54 -3.53
CA TRP A 17 13.26 10.79 -4.14
C TRP A 17 12.52 11.90 -3.38
N PRO A 18 12.82 13.18 -3.67
CA PRO A 18 12.28 14.29 -2.90
C PRO A 18 10.76 14.41 -3.17
N ARG A 19 10.00 14.54 -2.09
CA ARG A 19 8.53 14.70 -2.14
C ARG A 19 8.14 16.17 -2.26
N ALA A 20 7.06 16.45 -2.96
CA ALA A 20 6.46 17.78 -3.07
C ALA A 20 5.17 17.83 -2.22
N PRO A 21 5.10 18.70 -1.19
CA PRO A 21 3.85 18.97 -0.50
C PRO A 21 2.86 19.61 -1.47
N VAL A 22 1.62 19.15 -1.47
CA VAL A 22 0.57 19.64 -2.37
C VAL A 22 -0.69 20.01 -1.59
N ASN A 23 -1.40 21.01 -2.09
CA ASN A 23 -2.73 21.36 -1.59
C ASN A 23 -3.83 20.48 -2.21
N ALA A 24 -5.05 20.59 -1.68
CA ALA A 24 -6.20 19.82 -2.17
C ALA A 24 -6.52 20.03 -3.66
N GLY A 25 -6.27 21.24 -4.20
CA GLY A 25 -6.48 21.54 -5.62
C GLY A 25 -5.51 20.78 -6.52
N THR A 26 -4.22 20.76 -6.14
CA THR A 26 -3.18 20.01 -6.87
C THR A 26 -3.41 18.51 -6.73
N TRP A 27 -3.81 18.03 -5.55
CA TRP A 27 -4.17 16.62 -5.33
C TRP A 27 -5.34 16.16 -6.20
N ARG A 28 -6.39 17.00 -6.32
CA ARG A 28 -7.46 16.78 -7.30
C ARG A 28 -6.94 16.73 -8.73
N GLY A 29 -6.05 17.65 -9.10
CA GLY A 29 -5.42 17.67 -10.43
C GLY A 29 -4.58 16.41 -10.73
N ILE A 30 -3.96 15.81 -9.71
CA ILE A 30 -3.32 14.49 -9.82
C ILE A 30 -4.38 13.43 -10.17
N GLY A 31 -5.51 13.40 -9.45
CA GLY A 31 -6.63 12.50 -9.73
C GLY A 31 -7.14 12.65 -11.17
N GLU A 32 -7.38 13.88 -11.63
CA GLU A 32 -7.80 14.14 -13.01
C GLU A 32 -6.78 13.65 -14.04
N ALA A 33 -5.49 13.88 -13.81
CA ALA A 33 -4.42 13.41 -14.69
C ALA A 33 -4.29 11.88 -14.71
N LEU A 34 -4.52 11.19 -13.59
CA LEU A 34 -4.60 9.72 -13.51
C LEU A 34 -5.78 9.19 -14.34
N ARG A 35 -6.96 9.81 -14.20
CA ARG A 35 -8.16 9.44 -14.97
C ARG A 35 -7.95 9.62 -16.48
N GLU A 36 -7.21 10.64 -16.87
CA GLU A 36 -6.89 10.95 -18.27
C GLU A 36 -5.72 10.13 -18.83
N GLY A 37 -5.09 9.26 -18.03
CA GLY A 37 -3.93 8.45 -18.45
C GLY A 37 -2.66 9.28 -18.70
N LYS A 38 -2.57 10.49 -18.15
CA LYS A 38 -1.38 11.35 -18.24
C LYS A 38 -0.33 10.99 -17.19
N LEU A 39 -0.76 10.34 -16.12
CA LEU A 39 0.07 9.83 -15.03
C LEU A 39 -0.31 8.39 -14.73
N ASP A 40 0.65 7.62 -14.26
CA ASP A 40 0.45 6.31 -13.65
C ASP A 40 0.68 6.41 -12.14
N LEU A 41 -0.18 5.74 -11.35
CA LEU A 41 -0.01 5.59 -9.91
C LEU A 41 0.89 4.38 -9.65
N LEU A 42 2.09 4.62 -9.13
CA LEU A 42 3.03 3.55 -8.76
C LEU A 42 2.80 3.03 -7.34
N GLY A 43 2.26 3.88 -6.47
CA GLY A 43 1.96 3.54 -5.09
C GLY A 43 1.32 4.71 -4.36
N GLU A 44 0.59 4.38 -3.31
CA GLU A 44 -0.06 5.32 -2.41
C GLU A 44 0.02 4.72 -1.01
N TRP A 45 0.44 5.52 -0.04
CA TRP A 45 0.62 5.08 1.34
C TRP A 45 0.42 6.24 2.30
N GLY A 46 0.12 5.91 3.54
CA GLY A 46 -0.04 6.87 4.62
C GLY A 46 1.21 6.89 5.50
N ASP A 47 1.38 7.99 6.22
CA ASP A 47 2.09 8.00 7.48
C ASP A 47 1.20 8.58 8.58
N ALA A 48 1.78 8.93 9.72
CA ALA A 48 1.07 9.51 10.86
C ALA A 48 0.30 10.80 10.56
N ALA A 49 0.76 11.60 9.59
CA ALA A 49 0.30 12.96 9.37
C ALA A 49 -0.18 13.21 7.94
N ALA A 50 0.16 12.36 6.98
CA ALA A 50 -0.05 12.63 5.58
C ALA A 50 -0.34 11.38 4.74
N VAL A 51 -0.83 11.64 3.53
CA VAL A 51 -0.94 10.64 2.46
C VAL A 51 0.05 11.01 1.36
N HIS A 52 0.73 9.99 0.84
CA HIS A 52 1.72 10.10 -0.21
C HIS A 52 1.29 9.30 -1.42
N CYS A 53 1.61 9.80 -2.61
CA CYS A 53 1.57 8.99 -3.82
C CYS A 53 2.86 9.14 -4.63
N ALA A 54 3.30 8.03 -5.21
CA ALA A 54 4.37 7.97 -6.19
C ALA A 54 3.74 7.90 -7.59
N LEU A 55 4.15 8.81 -8.45
CA LEU A 55 3.58 9.02 -9.77
C LEU A 55 4.66 8.87 -10.84
N PHE A 56 4.28 8.28 -11.97
CA PHE A 56 5.09 8.23 -13.18
C PHE A 56 4.40 9.00 -14.30
N GLU A 57 5.15 9.79 -15.07
CA GLU A 57 4.65 10.49 -16.26
C GLU A 57 5.21 9.80 -17.51
N PRO A 58 4.43 8.98 -18.23
CA PRO A 58 4.93 8.21 -19.37
C PRO A 58 5.59 9.06 -20.45
N ALA A 59 5.03 10.24 -20.73
CA ALA A 59 5.51 11.14 -21.78
C ALA A 59 6.94 11.67 -21.52
N THR A 60 7.31 11.87 -20.26
CA THR A 60 8.62 12.43 -19.88
C THR A 60 9.52 11.42 -19.17
N ARG A 61 8.98 10.25 -18.82
CA ARG A 61 9.61 9.20 -18.00
C ARG A 61 10.10 9.71 -16.65
N LYS A 62 9.39 10.68 -16.08
CA LYS A 62 9.73 11.26 -14.78
C LYS A 62 8.91 10.62 -13.67
N LEU A 63 9.55 10.54 -12.51
CA LEU A 63 8.93 10.14 -11.25
C LEU A 63 8.72 11.38 -10.38
N GLN A 64 7.60 11.43 -9.67
CA GLN A 64 7.31 12.47 -8.69
C GLN A 64 6.60 11.86 -7.49
N ILE A 65 7.03 12.22 -6.28
CA ILE A 65 6.30 11.92 -5.06
C ILE A 65 5.53 13.17 -4.65
N ALA A 66 4.23 13.02 -4.42
CA ALA A 66 3.37 14.07 -3.89
C ALA A 66 2.92 13.72 -2.47
N THR A 67 2.79 14.73 -1.62
CA THR A 67 2.32 14.59 -0.24
C THR A 67 1.13 15.50 0.00
N HIS A 68 0.01 14.94 0.41
CA HIS A 68 -1.11 15.69 0.94
C HIS A 68 -1.15 15.54 2.47
N GLU A 69 -0.98 16.65 3.18
CA GLU A 69 -1.09 16.68 4.64
C GLU A 69 -2.52 16.30 5.06
N ALA A 70 -2.64 15.36 5.98
CA ALA A 70 -3.88 14.83 6.51
C ALA A 70 -4.13 15.32 7.95
N GLY A 71 -3.81 16.59 8.24
CA GLY A 71 -3.71 17.14 9.59
C GLY A 71 -4.89 16.84 10.53
N SER A 72 -6.13 17.08 10.10
CA SER A 72 -7.35 16.76 10.87
C SER A 72 -7.71 15.26 10.89
N GLY A 73 -6.94 14.43 10.19
CA GLY A 73 -7.17 13.00 10.02
C GLY A 73 -7.96 12.67 8.77
N ALA A 74 -7.90 13.53 7.74
CA ALA A 74 -8.62 13.33 6.50
C ALA A 74 -7.80 13.78 5.28
N ALA A 75 -7.95 13.06 4.17
CA ALA A 75 -7.37 13.38 2.88
C ALA A 75 -8.37 13.09 1.74
N PRO A 76 -8.39 13.86 0.64
CA PRO A 76 -9.26 13.56 -0.50
C PRO A 76 -8.87 12.24 -1.17
N SER A 77 -9.85 11.39 -1.49
CA SER A 77 -9.62 10.12 -2.18
C SER A 77 -9.32 10.34 -3.67
N LEU A 78 -8.18 9.80 -4.14
CA LEU A 78 -7.84 9.57 -5.54
C LEU A 78 -8.65 8.43 -6.17
N ALA A 79 -9.19 7.49 -5.38
CA ALA A 79 -10.02 6.39 -5.89
C ALA A 79 -11.32 6.85 -6.59
N VAL A 80 -11.78 8.09 -6.34
CA VAL A 80 -12.86 8.74 -7.11
C VAL A 80 -12.49 8.91 -8.58
N PHE A 81 -11.20 9.10 -8.89
CA PHE A 81 -10.68 9.32 -10.23
C PHE A 81 -10.00 8.08 -10.81
N HIS A 82 -9.38 7.26 -9.95
CA HIS A 82 -8.51 6.16 -10.34
C HIS A 82 -8.77 4.92 -9.44
N PRO A 83 -9.65 4.00 -9.86
CA PRO A 83 -10.04 2.84 -9.04
C PRO A 83 -8.90 2.00 -8.43
N PRO A 84 -7.71 1.84 -9.05
CA PRO A 84 -6.59 1.15 -8.42
C PRO A 84 -6.12 1.72 -7.07
N ALA A 85 -6.38 3.00 -6.79
CA ALA A 85 -6.08 3.61 -5.49
C ALA A 85 -6.92 3.02 -4.34
N LEU A 86 -8.09 2.43 -4.63
CA LEU A 86 -9.08 2.03 -3.64
C LEU A 86 -8.53 1.10 -2.54
N ARG A 87 -7.72 0.09 -2.89
CA ARG A 87 -7.17 -0.86 -1.91
C ARG A 87 -6.13 -0.19 -1.02
N LEU A 88 -5.33 0.70 -1.58
CA LEU A 88 -4.28 1.44 -0.87
C LEU A 88 -4.93 2.41 0.12
N GLU A 89 -5.92 3.19 -0.32
CA GLU A 89 -6.67 4.12 0.53
C GLU A 89 -7.43 3.44 1.67
N ARG A 90 -8.00 2.25 1.43
CA ARG A 90 -8.61 1.46 2.50
C ARG A 90 -7.58 0.93 3.50
N ALA A 91 -6.38 0.56 3.04
CA ALA A 91 -5.28 0.18 3.92
C ALA A 91 -4.82 1.38 4.78
N ILE A 92 -4.70 2.57 4.18
CA ILE A 92 -4.38 3.81 4.89
C ILE A 92 -5.40 4.08 5.99
N ALA A 93 -6.69 3.98 5.67
CA ALA A 93 -7.77 4.17 6.64
C ALA A 93 -7.70 3.15 7.79
N ASP A 94 -7.46 1.87 7.48
CA ASP A 94 -7.36 0.81 8.48
C ASP A 94 -6.11 0.91 9.37
N LEU A 95 -4.98 1.39 8.85
CA LEU A 95 -3.70 1.42 9.56
C LEU A 95 -3.50 2.73 10.35
N PHE A 96 -3.82 3.87 9.73
CA PHE A 96 -3.48 5.21 10.24
C PHE A 96 -4.70 6.00 10.72
N ALA A 97 -5.91 5.47 10.57
CA ALA A 97 -7.16 6.18 10.87
C ALA A 97 -7.30 7.52 10.12
N ILE A 98 -6.79 7.59 8.89
CA ILE A 98 -7.00 8.73 7.99
C ILE A 98 -8.28 8.48 7.19
N GLU A 99 -9.26 9.38 7.32
CA GLU A 99 -10.46 9.36 6.51
C GLU A 99 -10.16 9.78 5.06
N MET A 100 -10.34 8.85 4.14
CA MET A 100 -10.24 9.11 2.70
C MET A 100 -11.58 9.66 2.20
N VAL A 101 -11.68 10.99 2.10
CA VAL A 101 -12.91 11.71 1.77
C VAL A 101 -13.32 11.42 0.33
N GLY A 102 -14.53 10.86 0.15
CA GLY A 102 -15.04 10.46 -1.15
C GLY A 102 -14.70 9.01 -1.56
N LEU A 103 -14.03 8.24 -0.69
CA LEU A 103 -13.69 6.84 -0.95
C LEU A 103 -14.93 6.01 -1.34
N PRO A 104 -14.97 5.40 -2.54
CA PRO A 104 -16.16 4.69 -3.03
C PRO A 104 -16.55 3.46 -2.20
N ASP A 105 -15.58 2.77 -1.61
CA ASP A 105 -15.80 1.61 -0.74
C ASP A 105 -15.08 1.81 0.59
N ARG A 106 -15.85 2.09 1.65
CA ARG A 106 -15.34 2.35 3.00
C ARG A 106 -15.28 1.10 3.88
N ARG A 107 -15.56 -0.10 3.33
CA ARG A 107 -15.45 -1.34 4.11
C ARG A 107 -14.00 -1.56 4.55
N PRO A 108 -13.75 -2.08 5.76
CA PRO A 108 -12.40 -2.46 6.17
C PRO A 108 -11.73 -3.39 5.15
N TRP A 109 -10.42 -3.25 5.01
CA TRP A 109 -9.59 -4.02 4.08
C TRP A 109 -8.67 -5.00 4.79
N LEU A 110 -7.80 -4.51 5.66
CA LEU A 110 -6.80 -5.30 6.38
C LEU A 110 -7.33 -5.81 7.72
N ASP A 111 -8.07 -4.99 8.47
CA ASP A 111 -8.66 -5.44 9.73
C ASP A 111 -9.96 -6.20 9.45
N HIS A 112 -9.94 -7.50 9.75
CA HIS A 112 -11.09 -8.39 9.59
C HIS A 112 -11.97 -8.46 10.84
N GLY A 113 -11.88 -7.45 11.73
CA GLY A 113 -12.59 -7.35 13.00
C GLY A 113 -11.94 -8.17 14.11
N ARG A 114 -10.63 -8.40 14.00
CA ARG A 114 -9.86 -9.26 14.92
C ARG A 114 -8.70 -8.55 15.56
N TRP A 115 -8.30 -7.36 15.07
CA TRP A 115 -7.20 -6.64 15.66
C TRP A 115 -7.59 -6.06 17.02
N PRO A 116 -6.70 -6.14 18.03
CA PRO A 116 -6.95 -5.52 19.32
C PRO A 116 -6.93 -3.99 19.20
N ASP A 117 -6.06 -3.43 18.37
CA ASP A 117 -5.88 -1.99 18.20
C ASP A 117 -6.48 -1.53 16.86
N PRO A 118 -7.60 -0.78 16.85
CA PRO A 118 -8.13 -0.21 15.63
C PRO A 118 -7.19 0.91 15.16
N ALA A 119 -6.60 0.77 13.98
CA ALA A 119 -5.56 1.66 13.44
C ALA A 119 -4.24 1.64 14.24
N PRO A 120 -3.48 0.53 14.18
CA PRO A 120 -2.27 0.32 14.99
C PRO A 120 -1.13 1.31 14.73
N LEU A 121 -1.21 2.11 13.68
CA LEU A 121 -0.23 3.15 13.34
C LEU A 121 -0.74 4.58 13.58
N ALA A 122 -2.01 4.76 13.97
CA ALA A 122 -2.57 6.07 14.28
C ALA A 122 -1.86 6.75 15.47
N GLN A 123 -1.32 6.00 16.43
CA GLN A 123 -0.61 6.56 17.59
C GLN A 123 0.70 7.28 17.22
N GLN A 124 1.30 6.97 16.07
CA GLN A 124 2.44 7.73 15.55
C GLN A 124 2.05 9.20 15.24
N ARG A 125 0.75 9.52 15.10
CA ARG A 125 0.22 10.89 14.96
C ARG A 125 0.30 11.71 16.25
N ALA A 126 0.10 11.06 17.41
CA ALA A 126 0.13 11.73 18.71
C ALA A 126 1.55 12.15 19.12
N ALA A 127 2.58 11.42 18.68
CA ALA A 127 3.98 11.75 18.96
C ALA A 127 4.52 12.92 18.11
N ALA A 128 3.90 13.23 16.97
CA ALA A 128 4.27 14.36 16.11
C ALA A 128 3.66 15.71 16.56
N THR A 129 2.83 15.71 17.61
CA THR A 129 2.22 16.91 18.19
C THR A 129 2.61 17.01 19.67
N PRO A 130 3.24 18.09 20.17
CA PRO A 130 3.44 18.24 21.59
C PRO A 130 2.09 18.47 22.26
N ALA A 131 1.79 17.64 23.27
CA ALA A 131 0.68 17.72 24.23
C ALA A 131 -0.66 17.10 23.81
N ALA A 132 -0.91 15.89 24.33
CA ALA A 132 -2.12 15.60 25.10
C ALA A 132 -1.86 14.39 26.01
N THR A 133 -1.65 14.63 27.30
CA THR A 133 -1.77 13.61 28.34
C THR A 133 -3.23 13.18 28.43
N GLY A 134 -3.55 12.00 27.92
CA GLY A 134 -4.88 11.40 28.01
C GLY A 134 -4.78 9.90 27.85
N ALA A 135 -5.25 9.16 28.86
CA ALA A 135 -5.17 7.71 28.95
C ALA A 135 -5.67 7.01 27.66
N THR A 136 -4.92 6.01 27.20
CA THR A 136 -5.35 5.08 26.15
C THR A 136 -6.63 4.38 26.62
N PRO A 137 -7.79 4.59 25.97
CA PRO A 137 -8.98 3.84 26.33
C PRO A 137 -8.73 2.35 26.02
N PRO A 138 -9.25 1.42 26.85
CA PRO A 138 -9.09 0.01 26.58
C PRO A 138 -9.68 -0.31 25.21
N ALA A 139 -8.89 -1.03 24.41
CA ALA A 139 -9.28 -1.66 23.16
C ALA A 139 -10.54 -2.52 23.36
N ARG A 140 -11.73 -1.91 23.26
CA ARG A 140 -12.95 -2.67 23.01
C ARG A 140 -12.88 -3.10 21.56
N ALA A 141 -12.90 -4.41 21.33
CA ALA A 141 -13.20 -4.96 20.02
C ALA A 141 -14.49 -4.29 19.55
N ILE A 142 -14.37 -3.36 18.60
CA ILE A 142 -15.53 -2.73 17.99
C ILE A 142 -16.22 -3.87 17.26
N GLU A 143 -17.40 -4.27 17.71
CA GLU A 143 -18.20 -5.28 17.04
C GLU A 143 -18.56 -4.73 15.65
N ARG A 144 -17.81 -5.16 14.64
CA ARG A 144 -17.96 -4.68 13.28
C ARG A 144 -19.04 -5.51 12.59
N PRO A 145 -19.92 -4.88 11.80
CA PRO A 145 -20.90 -5.62 11.02
C PRO A 145 -20.18 -6.62 10.11
N PRO A 146 -20.78 -7.78 9.83
CA PRO A 146 -20.17 -8.78 8.96
C PRO A 146 -19.84 -8.17 7.60
N TYR A 147 -18.68 -8.56 7.05
CA TYR A 147 -18.27 -8.10 5.73
C TYR A 147 -19.31 -8.54 4.69
N ARG A 148 -20.01 -7.58 4.10
CA ARG A 148 -21.02 -7.81 3.09
C ARG A 148 -20.37 -7.77 1.71
N PHE A 149 -20.28 -8.92 1.05
CA PHE A 149 -19.92 -9.01 -0.36
C PHE A 149 -20.99 -8.32 -1.22
N LEU A 150 -20.58 -7.64 -2.29
CA LEU A 150 -21.52 -6.96 -3.16
C LEU A 150 -22.32 -7.97 -3.98
N PRO A 151 -23.66 -7.80 -4.08
CA PRO A 151 -24.50 -8.72 -4.82
C PRO A 151 -24.30 -8.56 -6.34
N ALA A 152 -24.70 -9.59 -7.09
CA ALA A 152 -24.99 -9.50 -8.52
C ALA A 152 -26.34 -10.19 -8.75
N GLU A 153 -27.20 -9.57 -9.55
CA GLU A 153 -28.58 -10.01 -9.78
C GLU A 153 -28.74 -10.48 -11.23
N GLY A 154 -29.45 -11.60 -11.39
CA GLY A 154 -29.69 -12.21 -12.70
C GLY A 154 -30.20 -13.64 -12.56
N PRO A 155 -30.98 -14.13 -13.54
CA PRO A 155 -31.49 -15.49 -13.52
C PRO A 155 -30.33 -16.50 -13.57
N GLY A 156 -30.40 -17.53 -12.72
CA GLY A 156 -29.40 -18.61 -12.67
C GLY A 156 -28.05 -18.21 -12.08
N LEU A 157 -27.91 -17.00 -11.52
CA LEU A 157 -26.72 -16.62 -10.79
C LEU A 157 -26.62 -17.38 -9.47
N HIS A 158 -25.44 -17.93 -9.20
CA HIS A 158 -25.11 -18.58 -7.94
C HIS A 158 -23.74 -18.11 -7.44
N GLN A 159 -23.50 -18.24 -6.14
CA GLN A 159 -22.27 -17.78 -5.51
C GLN A 159 -21.42 -18.94 -5.03
N ILE A 160 -20.12 -18.87 -5.30
CA ILE A 160 -19.13 -19.87 -4.88
C ILE A 160 -18.10 -19.19 -3.98
N PRO A 161 -18.06 -19.51 -2.67
CA PRO A 161 -16.98 -19.07 -1.79
C PRO A 161 -15.73 -19.93 -1.97
N VAL A 162 -14.56 -19.29 -2.04
CA VAL A 162 -13.26 -19.98 -1.95
C VAL A 162 -12.38 -19.25 -0.93
N GLY A 163 -11.67 -20.01 -0.10
CA GLY A 163 -10.79 -19.48 0.96
C GLY A 163 -11.45 -19.36 2.34
N PRO A 164 -10.83 -18.66 3.30
CA PRO A 164 -9.59 -17.88 3.15
C PRO A 164 -8.32 -18.72 3.02
N VAL A 165 -8.41 -20.01 3.37
CA VAL A 165 -7.35 -21.01 3.15
C VAL A 165 -7.94 -22.09 2.24
N HIS A 166 -7.33 -22.29 1.08
CA HIS A 166 -7.77 -23.29 0.12
C HIS A 166 -6.55 -23.87 -0.59
N ALA A 167 -6.54 -25.17 -0.87
CA ALA A 167 -5.49 -25.79 -1.65
C ALA A 167 -5.49 -25.20 -3.08
N GLY A 168 -4.34 -24.72 -3.55
CA GLY A 168 -4.20 -24.11 -4.88
C GLY A 168 -4.30 -22.58 -4.93
N ILE A 169 -4.53 -21.90 -3.80
CA ILE A 169 -4.38 -20.45 -3.70
C ILE A 169 -3.05 -20.14 -3.02
N ILE A 170 -2.17 -19.39 -3.69
CA ILE A 170 -0.82 -19.06 -3.21
C ILE A 170 -0.87 -18.05 -2.04
N GLU A 171 -1.75 -17.04 -2.09
CA GLU A 171 -1.93 -16.02 -1.04
C GLU A 171 -3.29 -16.18 -0.32
N PRO A 172 -3.33 -16.31 1.03
CA PRO A 172 -4.59 -16.40 1.77
C PRO A 172 -5.56 -15.24 1.50
N GLY A 173 -6.75 -15.59 1.00
CA GLY A 173 -7.76 -14.65 0.52
C GLY A 173 -9.12 -15.32 0.43
N HIS A 174 -10.18 -14.57 0.70
CA HIS A 174 -11.56 -15.01 0.48
C HIS A 174 -12.05 -14.44 -0.84
N PHE A 175 -12.33 -15.33 -1.78
CA PHE A 175 -12.79 -15.02 -3.13
C PHE A 175 -14.28 -15.36 -3.23
N ARG A 176 -15.09 -14.37 -3.59
CA ARG A 176 -16.51 -14.55 -3.85
C ARG A 176 -16.76 -14.48 -5.34
N PHE A 177 -16.94 -15.65 -5.95
CA PHE A 177 -17.37 -15.75 -7.33
C PHE A 177 -18.88 -15.68 -7.38
N THR A 178 -19.42 -14.88 -8.30
CA THR A 178 -20.80 -15.01 -8.77
C THR A 178 -20.75 -15.49 -10.21
N ALA A 179 -21.41 -16.60 -10.50
CA ALA A 179 -21.33 -17.29 -11.78
C ALA A 179 -22.70 -17.57 -12.40
N SER A 180 -22.75 -17.57 -13.73
CA SER A 180 -23.87 -18.06 -14.54
C SER A 180 -23.37 -19.27 -15.33
N GLY A 181 -23.75 -20.48 -14.91
CA GLY A 181 -23.06 -21.70 -15.36
C GLY A 181 -21.56 -21.62 -15.02
N GLU A 182 -20.71 -21.67 -16.03
CA GLU A 182 -19.24 -21.60 -15.90
C GLU A 182 -18.70 -20.16 -16.02
N THR A 183 -19.52 -19.19 -16.41
CA THR A 183 -19.10 -17.81 -16.61
C THR A 183 -19.08 -17.05 -15.30
N VAL A 184 -17.89 -16.62 -14.85
CA VAL A 184 -17.75 -15.69 -13.73
C VAL A 184 -18.20 -14.30 -14.16
N VAL A 185 -19.32 -13.82 -13.63
CA VAL A 185 -19.85 -12.47 -13.91
C VAL A 185 -19.36 -11.44 -12.89
N ARG A 186 -18.91 -11.89 -11.72
CA ARG A 186 -18.30 -11.05 -10.69
C ARG A 186 -17.32 -11.87 -9.86
N LEU A 187 -16.15 -11.30 -9.60
CA LEU A 187 -15.23 -11.75 -8.56
C LEU A 187 -15.03 -10.61 -7.57
N GLU A 188 -15.23 -10.90 -6.29
CA GLU A 188 -14.82 -10.02 -5.21
C GLU A 188 -13.76 -10.70 -4.35
N GLU A 189 -12.58 -10.09 -4.28
CA GLU A 189 -11.43 -10.55 -3.52
C GLU A 189 -11.36 -9.80 -2.19
N ARG A 190 -11.37 -10.55 -1.09
CA ARG A 190 -11.06 -10.04 0.24
C ARG A 190 -9.72 -10.60 0.69
N LEU A 191 -8.68 -9.78 0.65
CA LEU A 191 -7.32 -10.13 1.02
C LEU A 191 -7.00 -9.65 2.45
N GLY A 192 -5.72 -9.69 2.85
CA GLY A 192 -5.25 -9.17 4.13
C GLY A 192 -5.20 -10.19 5.27
N TYR A 193 -5.54 -11.46 5.01
CA TYR A 193 -5.51 -12.54 6.01
C TYR A 193 -4.10 -12.83 6.55
N THR A 194 -3.05 -12.46 5.80
CA THR A 194 -1.64 -12.61 6.17
C THR A 194 -1.01 -11.32 6.68
N HIS A 195 -1.77 -10.26 6.95
CA HIS A 195 -1.18 -8.99 7.38
C HIS A 195 -0.34 -9.17 8.66
N LYS A 196 0.98 -8.98 8.53
CA LYS A 196 1.97 -9.25 9.60
C LYS A 196 2.33 -8.02 10.44
N GLY A 197 1.80 -6.84 10.12
CA GLY A 197 2.17 -5.59 10.79
C GLY A 197 3.61 -5.14 10.54
N ILE A 198 4.16 -5.41 9.34
CA ILE A 198 5.56 -5.15 8.99
C ILE A 198 5.96 -3.69 9.25
N GLU A 199 5.14 -2.73 8.83
CA GLU A 199 5.43 -1.30 9.01
C GLU A 199 5.64 -0.95 10.49
N ARG A 200 4.79 -1.48 11.37
CA ARG A 200 4.92 -1.31 12.83
C ARG A 200 6.18 -1.99 13.37
N LEU A 201 6.52 -3.17 12.87
CA LEU A 201 7.69 -3.93 13.30
C LEU A 201 9.00 -3.26 12.86
N MET A 202 9.01 -2.59 11.71
CA MET A 202 10.18 -1.88 11.19
C MET A 202 10.34 -0.48 11.79
N ALA A 203 9.25 0.19 12.15
CA ALA A 203 9.30 1.54 12.69
C ALA A 203 10.17 1.63 13.95
N GLY A 204 11.14 2.55 13.93
CA GLY A 204 12.06 2.78 15.04
C GLY A 204 13.17 1.73 15.22
N GLN A 205 13.25 0.72 14.33
CA GLN A 205 14.34 -0.24 14.35
C GLN A 205 15.61 0.33 13.72
N ASP A 206 16.76 -0.15 14.20
CA ASP A 206 18.02 0.02 13.48
C ASP A 206 18.00 -0.73 12.14
N LEU A 207 18.86 -0.30 11.22
CA LEU A 207 18.89 -0.81 9.84
C LEU A 207 19.13 -2.33 9.76
N GLU A 208 19.94 -2.90 10.65
CA GLU A 208 20.22 -4.32 10.62
C GLU A 208 18.98 -5.17 10.97
N PRO A 209 18.30 -5.00 12.13
CA PRO A 209 17.02 -5.66 12.39
C PRO A 209 15.97 -5.40 11.30
N ALA A 210 15.85 -4.16 10.82
CA ALA A 210 14.91 -3.82 9.75
C ALA A 210 15.20 -4.59 8.45
N SER A 211 16.48 -4.73 8.06
CA SER A 211 16.88 -5.51 6.87
C SER A 211 16.48 -6.99 6.98
N ARG A 212 16.55 -7.56 8.19
CA ARG A 212 16.11 -8.94 8.46
C ARG A 212 14.60 -9.07 8.28
N ILE A 213 13.82 -8.06 8.67
CA ILE A 213 12.37 -8.03 8.41
C ILE A 213 12.11 -7.93 6.91
N ALA A 214 12.81 -7.02 6.20
CA ALA A 214 12.67 -6.82 4.75
C ALA A 214 12.89 -8.12 3.97
N ALA A 215 13.92 -8.88 4.34
CA ALA A 215 14.25 -10.18 3.73
C ALA A 215 13.14 -11.24 3.90
N ARG A 216 12.16 -11.04 4.79
CA ARG A 216 11.09 -12.01 5.10
C ARG A 216 9.70 -11.53 4.69
N LEU A 217 9.63 -10.48 3.87
CA LEU A 217 8.37 -9.96 3.35
C LEU A 217 7.67 -11.00 2.47
N SER A 218 8.37 -11.51 1.46
CA SER A 218 7.95 -12.62 0.61
C SER A 218 8.89 -13.81 0.75
N GLY A 219 8.35 -15.01 0.80
CA GLY A 219 9.13 -16.25 0.98
C GLY A 219 9.98 -16.64 -0.23
N ASP A 220 9.55 -16.22 -1.42
CA ASP A 220 10.19 -16.51 -2.71
C ASP A 220 11.06 -15.35 -3.24
N SER A 221 10.98 -14.17 -2.62
CA SER A 221 11.57 -12.93 -3.15
C SER A 221 12.45 -12.23 -2.10
N THR A 222 13.23 -13.01 -1.37
CA THR A 222 14.11 -12.56 -0.28
C THR A 222 15.14 -11.52 -0.75
N VAL A 223 15.83 -11.80 -1.85
CA VAL A 223 16.88 -10.95 -2.42
C VAL A 223 16.26 -9.67 -2.98
N ALA A 224 15.17 -9.77 -3.74
CA ALA A 224 14.47 -8.62 -4.30
C ALA A 224 13.97 -7.67 -3.21
N CYS A 225 13.30 -8.20 -2.16
CA CYS A 225 12.84 -7.39 -1.04
C CYS A 225 13.99 -6.76 -0.26
N SER A 226 15.07 -7.51 -0.01
CA SER A 226 16.28 -6.99 0.66
C SER A 226 16.96 -5.89 -0.17
N TRP A 227 17.03 -6.06 -1.48
CA TRP A 227 17.64 -5.09 -2.37
C TRP A 227 16.78 -3.82 -2.52
N ALA A 228 15.45 -3.94 -2.59
CA ALA A 228 14.56 -2.78 -2.55
C ALA A 228 14.74 -1.97 -1.26
N PHE A 229 14.78 -2.65 -0.10
CA PHE A 229 15.02 -2.00 1.19
C PHE A 229 16.37 -1.29 1.24
N VAL A 230 17.46 -1.96 0.85
CA VAL A 230 18.78 -1.32 0.92
C VAL A 230 18.90 -0.16 -0.06
N GLN A 231 18.28 -0.21 -1.24
CA GLN A 231 18.27 0.94 -2.16
C GLN A 231 17.56 2.16 -1.58
N ALA A 232 16.46 1.94 -0.85
CA ALA A 232 15.77 3.02 -0.14
C ALA A 232 16.66 3.64 0.94
N VAL A 233 17.38 2.81 1.71
CA VAL A 233 18.32 3.25 2.75
C VAL A 233 19.52 4.00 2.14
N GLU A 234 20.12 3.45 1.08
CA GLU A 234 21.24 4.07 0.37
C GLU A 234 20.84 5.42 -0.23
N GLY A 235 19.66 5.52 -0.82
CA GLY A 235 19.10 6.78 -1.33
C GLY A 235 18.84 7.81 -0.22
N ALA A 236 18.34 7.37 0.94
CA ALA A 236 18.09 8.26 2.07
C ALA A 236 19.40 8.78 2.70
N LEU A 237 20.44 7.95 2.75
CA LEU A 237 21.75 8.30 3.31
C LEU A 237 22.71 8.95 2.28
N ASP A 238 22.30 9.05 1.01
CA ASP A 238 23.17 9.45 -0.12
C ASP A 238 24.46 8.60 -0.18
N PHE A 239 24.31 7.30 0.11
CA PHE A 239 25.40 6.34 0.11
C PHE A 239 25.51 5.66 -1.25
N ARG A 240 26.74 5.56 -1.78
CA ARG A 240 27.02 4.81 -3.01
C ARG A 240 27.75 3.51 -2.68
N PRO A 241 27.13 2.33 -2.92
CA PRO A 241 27.78 1.06 -2.67
C PRO A 241 28.96 0.84 -3.64
N PRO A 242 30.00 0.09 -3.23
CA PRO A 242 31.08 -0.30 -4.14
C PRO A 242 30.54 -1.09 -5.35
N PRO A 243 31.13 -0.95 -6.56
CA PRO A 243 30.65 -1.65 -7.76
C PRO A 243 30.50 -3.16 -7.57
N ARG A 244 31.43 -3.80 -6.85
CA ARG A 244 31.36 -5.24 -6.54
C ARG A 244 30.08 -5.62 -5.79
N ALA A 245 29.62 -4.79 -4.86
CA ALA A 245 28.39 -5.05 -4.11
C ALA A 245 27.16 -5.00 -5.03
N VAL A 246 27.12 -4.06 -5.98
CA VAL A 246 26.05 -3.96 -6.98
C VAL A 246 26.02 -5.23 -7.86
N TRP A 247 27.18 -5.69 -8.33
CA TRP A 247 27.27 -6.93 -9.12
C TRP A 247 26.80 -8.16 -8.36
N LEU A 248 27.21 -8.31 -7.09
CA LEU A 248 26.79 -9.45 -6.27
C LEU A 248 25.27 -9.43 -6.03
N ARG A 249 24.68 -8.27 -5.74
CA ARG A 249 23.22 -8.11 -5.63
C ARG A 249 22.51 -8.51 -6.92
N GLY A 250 23.04 -8.05 -8.07
CA GLY A 250 22.54 -8.41 -9.40
C GLY A 250 22.54 -9.92 -9.64
N VAL A 251 23.67 -10.59 -9.41
CA VAL A 251 23.77 -12.05 -9.57
C VAL A 251 22.78 -12.78 -8.67
N MET A 252 22.69 -12.39 -7.39
CA MET A 252 21.76 -13.02 -6.45
C MET A 252 20.29 -12.81 -6.85
N ALA A 253 19.94 -11.63 -7.36
CA ALA A 253 18.58 -11.33 -7.80
C ALA A 253 18.22 -12.12 -9.07
N GLU A 254 19.16 -12.29 -10.00
CA GLU A 254 18.93 -13.11 -11.18
C GLU A 254 18.81 -14.61 -10.84
N LEU A 255 19.58 -15.11 -9.86
CA LEU A 255 19.41 -16.48 -9.35
C LEU A 255 18.04 -16.68 -8.72
N GLU A 256 17.59 -15.73 -7.88
CA GLU A 256 16.24 -15.74 -7.31
C GLU A 256 15.17 -15.67 -8.41
N ARG A 257 15.32 -14.78 -9.40
CA ARG A 257 14.38 -14.66 -10.52
C ARG A 257 14.27 -15.96 -11.31
N ILE A 258 15.39 -16.62 -11.59
CA ILE A 258 15.40 -17.93 -12.27
C ILE A 258 14.69 -18.98 -11.41
N ALA A 259 14.99 -19.05 -10.12
CA ALA A 259 14.33 -19.98 -9.20
C ALA A 259 12.80 -19.76 -9.17
N ASN A 260 12.35 -18.51 -9.11
CA ASN A 260 10.93 -18.15 -9.12
C ASN A 260 10.29 -18.53 -10.45
N HIS A 261 10.91 -18.21 -11.59
CA HIS A 261 10.36 -18.60 -12.90
C HIS A 261 10.28 -20.12 -13.07
N LEU A 262 11.29 -20.87 -12.62
CA LEU A 262 11.26 -22.34 -12.66
C LEU A 262 10.19 -22.90 -11.73
N GLY A 263 10.02 -22.32 -10.54
CA GLY A 263 8.95 -22.66 -9.60
C GLY A 263 7.58 -22.42 -10.20
N ASP A 264 7.34 -21.23 -10.74
CA ASP A 264 6.05 -20.82 -11.32
C ASP A 264 5.69 -21.67 -12.55
N ILE A 265 6.63 -21.88 -13.47
CA ILE A 265 6.41 -22.69 -14.68
C ILE A 265 6.25 -24.17 -14.31
N GLY A 266 7.00 -24.66 -13.32
CA GLY A 266 6.96 -26.06 -12.88
C GLY A 266 5.77 -26.41 -11.99
N ALA A 267 5.03 -25.41 -11.48
CA ALA A 267 3.85 -25.59 -10.65
C ALA A 267 2.54 -25.80 -11.44
N ILE A 268 2.64 -26.00 -12.77
CA ILE A 268 1.53 -26.34 -13.69
C ILE A 268 1.28 -27.85 -13.71
#